data_AF-A0A6N0GVY8-F1
#
_entry.id   AF-A0A6N0GVY8-F1
#
_cell.length_a   1.000
_cell.length_b   1.000
_cell.length_c   1.000
_cell.angle_alpha   90.00
_cell.angle_beta   90.00
_cell.angle_gamma   90.00
#
_symmetry.space_group_name_H-M   'P 1'
#
loop_
_entity.id
_entity.type
_entity.pdbx_description
1 polymer ?
#
loop_
_entity_poly.entity_id
_entity_poly.type
_entity_poly.pdbx_seq_one_letter_code
_entity_poly.pdbx_strand_id
1 'polypeptide(L)' 'RLAAQKEWAFMKVLHEHGFPVPHPIDQARHCILMELIDAYPLRQISDVPSPGKLYSQLMDLIVRLARAGLIHGDF' A
#
# COMPACT_ATOMS: atom_id res chain seq x y z
N ARG A 1 17.71 4.39 -7.81
CA ARG A 1 17.17 4.67 -9.16
C ARG A 1 16.22 3.57 -9.62
N LEU A 2 16.71 2.33 -9.83
CA LEU A 2 15.87 1.22 -10.31
C LEU A 2 14.73 0.84 -9.35
N ALA A 3 15.00 0.85 -8.03
CA ALA A 3 13.98 0.58 -7.01
C ALA A 3 12.81 1.59 -7.09
N ALA A 4 13.11 2.88 -7.05
CA ALA A 4 12.11 3.94 -7.15
C ALA A 4 11.28 3.88 -8.46
N GLN A 5 11.91 3.53 -9.58
CA GLN A 5 11.18 3.33 -10.85
C GLN A 5 10.20 2.15 -10.77
N LYS A 6 10.63 1.04 -10.16
CA LYS A 6 9.80 -0.15 -9.96
C LYS A 6 8.64 0.13 -9.00
N GLU A 7 8.92 0.73 -7.84
CA GLU A 7 7.90 1.09 -6.85
C GLU A 7 6.85 2.05 -7.42
N TRP A 8 7.27 3.10 -8.13
CA TRP A 8 6.34 4.04 -8.75
C TRP A 8 5.45 3.37 -9.81
N ALA A 9 6.02 2.46 -10.63
CA ALA A 9 5.26 1.71 -11.61
C ALA A 9 4.20 0.80 -10.94
N PHE A 10 4.55 0.10 -9.86
CA PHE A 10 3.58 -0.69 -9.10
C PHE A 10 2.52 0.18 -8.42
N MET A 11 2.92 1.29 -7.78
CA MET A 11 2.00 2.21 -7.11
C MET A 11 0.96 2.76 -8.09
N LYS A 12 1.36 3.12 -9.32
CA LYS A 12 0.42 3.51 -10.39
C LYS A 12 -0.60 2.43 -10.70
N VAL A 13 -0.14 1.24 -11.04
CA VAL A 13 -1.03 0.13 -11.44
C VAL A 13 -1.97 -0.24 -10.29
N LEU A 14 -1.47 -0.30 -9.06
CA LEU A 14 -2.27 -0.59 -7.88
C LEU A 14 -3.33 0.50 -7.63
N HIS A 15 -2.95 1.77 -7.71
CA HIS A 15 -3.87 2.89 -7.57
C HIS A 15 -4.96 2.88 -8.66
N GLU A 16 -4.59 2.67 -9.93
CA GLU A 16 -5.53 2.57 -11.07
C GLU A 16 -6.53 1.41 -10.94
N HIS A 17 -6.12 0.31 -10.29
CA HIS A 17 -6.99 -0.83 -10.01
C HIS A 17 -7.72 -0.73 -8.65
N GLY A 18 -7.68 0.45 -8.00
CA GLY A 18 -8.43 0.74 -6.79
C GLY A 18 -7.92 0.00 -5.55
N PHE A 19 -6.63 -0.34 -5.48
CA PHE A 19 -6.02 -0.79 -4.24
C PHE A 19 -5.83 0.43 -3.30
N PRO A 20 -5.90 0.22 -1.97
CA PRO A 20 -5.73 1.29 -0.99
C PRO A 20 -4.25 1.65 -0.83
N VAL A 21 -3.69 2.31 -1.84
CA VAL A 21 -2.32 2.82 -1.86
C VAL A 21 -2.34 4.34 -2.10
N PRO A 22 -1.31 5.09 -1.68
CA PRO A 22 -1.26 6.53 -1.93
C PRO A 22 -1.34 6.87 -3.41
N HIS A 23 -1.94 8.01 -3.76
CA HIS A 23 -1.90 8.51 -5.13
C HIS A 23 -0.46 8.86 -5.56
N PRO A 24 0.10 8.21 -6.61
CA PRO A 24 1.44 8.53 -7.10
C PRO A 24 1.42 9.79 -7.96
N ILE A 25 2.23 10.79 -7.60
CA ILE A 25 2.26 12.10 -8.27
C ILE A 25 3.44 12.15 -9.26
N ASP A 26 4.68 11.88 -8.82
CA ASP A 26 5.86 11.99 -9.68
C ASP A 26 7.03 11.10 -9.20
N GLN A 27 8.03 10.88 -10.06
CA GLN A 27 9.24 10.10 -9.79
C GLN A 27 10.47 10.79 -10.40
N ALA A 28 11.44 11.15 -9.55
CA ALA A 28 12.68 11.78 -9.98
C ALA A 28 13.90 11.04 -9.41
N ARG A 29 14.63 10.32 -10.28
CA ARG A 29 15.82 9.51 -9.92
C ARG A 29 15.54 8.47 -8.85
N HIS A 30 15.70 8.82 -7.57
CA HIS A 30 15.48 7.94 -6.43
C HIS A 30 14.35 8.42 -5.52
N CYS A 31 13.75 9.58 -5.83
CA CYS A 31 12.63 10.15 -5.10
C CYS A 31 11.32 9.74 -5.77
N ILE A 32 10.30 9.55 -4.93
CA ILE A 32 8.90 9.39 -5.33
C ILE A 32 8.10 10.45 -4.59
N LEU A 33 7.28 11.21 -5.31
CA LEU A 33 6.29 12.12 -4.76
C LEU A 33 4.93 11.43 -4.81
N MET A 34 4.23 11.40 -3.68
CA MET A 34 2.94 10.74 -3.52
C MET A 34 2.05 11.53 -2.55
N GLU A 35 0.77 11.18 -2.51
CA GLU A 35 -0.20 11.71 -1.57
C GLU A 35 0.25 11.52 -0.11
N LEU A 36 0.06 12.57 0.69
CA LEU A 36 0.21 12.48 2.14
C LEU A 36 -1.09 11.90 2.72
N ILE A 37 -0.99 10.69 3.26
CA ILE A 37 -2.09 10.06 3.99
C ILE A 37 -1.99 10.47 5.47
N ASP A 38 -3.03 11.13 5.98
CA ASP A 38 -3.14 11.50 7.40
C ASP A 38 -3.56 10.27 8.22
N ALA A 39 -2.58 9.41 8.52
CA ALA A 39 -2.77 8.17 9.25
C ALA A 39 -1.52 7.81 10.07
N TYR A 40 -1.69 6.87 11.00
CA TYR A 40 -0.61 6.36 11.85
C TYR A 40 -0.24 4.92 11.47
N PRO A 41 1.05 4.55 11.56
CA PRO A 41 1.45 3.15 11.48
C PRO A 41 0.75 2.30 12.54
N LEU A 42 0.28 1.10 12.16
CA LEU A 42 -0.51 0.24 13.05
C LEU A 42 0.21 -0.09 14.37
N ARG A 43 1.55 -0.15 14.37
CA ARG A 43 2.38 -0.34 15.57
C ARG A 43 2.17 0.74 16.64
N GLN A 44 1.79 1.95 16.25
CA GLN A 44 1.58 3.08 17.17
C GLN A 44 0.16 3.11 17.76
N ILE A 45 -0.72 2.22 17.32
CA ILE A 45 -2.11 2.16 17.77
C ILE A 45 -2.19 1.36 19.08
N SER A 46 -2.71 1.98 20.14
CA SER A 46 -2.84 1.36 21.46
C SER A 46 -4.12 0.53 21.64
N ASP A 47 -5.19 0.90 20.95
CA ASP A 47 -6.48 0.20 21.00
C ASP A 47 -7.17 0.23 19.63
N VAL A 48 -7.81 -0.88 19.27
CA VAL A 48 -8.58 -1.03 18.03
C VAL A 48 -9.99 -1.48 18.43
N PRO A 49 -11.03 -0.67 18.17
CA PRO A 49 -12.39 -0.98 18.62
C PRO A 49 -12.95 -2.33 18.14
N SER A 50 -12.48 -2.81 16.98
CA SER A 50 -12.88 -4.11 16.44
C SER A 50 -11.70 -4.81 15.76
N PRO A 51 -10.87 -5.56 16.52
CA PRO A 51 -9.69 -6.23 15.97
C PRO A 51 -10.02 -7.28 14.90
N GLY A 52 -11.12 -8.03 15.10
CA GLY A 52 -11.55 -9.06 14.13
C GLY A 52 -11.96 -8.48 12.77
N LYS A 53 -12.58 -7.30 12.76
CA LYS A 53 -12.91 -6.59 11.53
C LYS A 53 -11.65 -6.11 10.81
N LEU A 54 -10.72 -5.49 11.53
CA LEU A 54 -9.44 -5.04 10.96
C LEU A 54 -8.65 -6.22 10.39
N TYR A 55 -8.53 -7.31 11.14
CA TYR A 55 -7.86 -8.54 10.67
C TYR A 55 -8.45 -9.04 9.35
N SER A 56 -9.78 -9.12 9.27
CA SER A 56 -10.47 -9.58 8.05
C SER A 56 -10.16 -8.67 6.87
N GLN A 57 -10.19 -7.34 7.06
CA GLN A 57 -9.85 -6.36 6.02
C GLN A 57 -8.41 -6.49 5.52
N LEU A 58 -7.45 -6.73 6.42
CA LEU A 58 -6.04 -6.93 6.06
C LEU A 58 -5.84 -8.23 5.30
N MET A 59 -6.47 -9.33 5.74
CA MET A 59 -6.41 -10.62 5.04
C MET A 59 -7.07 -10.56 3.67
N ASP A 60 -8.20 -9.88 3.54
CA ASP A 60 -8.86 -9.64 2.25
C ASP A 60 -7.94 -8.88 1.28
N LEU A 61 -7.16 -7.91 1.77
CA LEU A 61 -6.18 -7.19 0.96
C LEU A 61 -5.04 -8.10 0.49
N ILE A 62 -4.51 -8.98 1.36
CA ILE A 62 -3.50 -9.98 0.99
C ILE A 62 -4.05 -10.92 -0.11
N VAL A 63 -5.27 -11.44 0.07
CA VAL A 63 -5.92 -12.30 -0.93
C VAL A 63 -6.14 -11.55 -2.24
N ARG A 64 -6.52 -10.27 -2.18
CA ARG A 64 -6.69 -9.41 -3.36
C ARG A 64 -5.37 -9.23 -4.12
N LEU A 65 -4.26 -8.99 -3.42
CA LEU A 65 -2.92 -8.93 -4.02
C LEU A 65 -2.56 -10.26 -4.69
N ALA A 66 -2.78 -11.38 -4.00
CA ALA A 66 -2.49 -12.71 -4.54
C ALA A 66 -3.32 -13.03 -5.79
N ARG A 67 -4.59 -12.62 -5.84
CA ARG A 67 -5.46 -12.74 -7.03
C ARG A 67 -4.95 -11.92 -8.22
N ALA A 68 -4.21 -10.85 -7.97
CA ALA A 68 -3.53 -10.05 -9.00
C ALA A 68 -2.14 -10.61 -9.36
N GLY A 69 -1.74 -11.77 -8.81
CA GLY A 69 -0.43 -12.37 -9.04
C GLY A 69 0.71 -11.71 -8.25
N LEU A 70 0.38 -10.93 -7.22
CA LEU A 70 1.36 -10.18 -6.42
C LEU A 70 1.46 -10.74 -5.00
N ILE A 71 2.69 -10.74 -4.47
CA ILE A 71 2.99 -11.01 -3.07
C ILE A 71 3.81 -9.80 -2.59
N HIS A 72 3.34 -9.09 -1.56
CA HIS A 72 3.99 -7.85 -1.06
C HIS A 72 5.40 -8.14 -0.50
N GLY A 73 5.58 -9.25 0.21
CA GLY A 73 6.86 -9.71 0.74
C GLY A 73 7.27 -9.07 2.07
N ASP A 74 6.71 -7.91 2.43
CA ASP A 74 6.93 -7.20 3.70
C ASP A 74 5.63 -6.54 4.19
N PHE A 75 4.60 -7.35 4.46
CA PHE A 75 3.23 -6.88 4.75
C PHE A 75 2.97 -6.74 6.25
#